data_AF-A0A7W7P501-F1
#
_entry.id   AF-A0A7W7P501-F1
#
_cell.length_a   1.000
_cell.length_b   1.000
_cell.length_c   1.000
_cell.angle_alpha   90.00
_cell.angle_beta   90.00
_cell.angle_gamma   90.00
#
_symmetry.space_group_name_H-M   'P 1'
#
loop_
_entity.id
_entity.type
_entity.pdbx_description
1 polymer ?
#
loop_
_entity_poly.entity_id
_entity_poly.type
_entity_poly.pdbx_seq_one_letter_code
_entity_poly.pdbx_strand_id
1 'polypeptide(L)'
;MSNIVQLEPDFEKIAVMVPQIFDGDALKVMPTAFYRQFDRDTLSMMCVMSGLYCLPTFELLDVLNQLILEVSPSRNVIEVGAGNGALGRGLGITMTDNYVQTRPEVIKALEKAQHSPVWYGPDVLQMDGNAAVDHYKPEVVIGAWVSHRHDPNHPELGGNIQGEGLDEEAILSKVKRYIVVGNKHQHGNKPIMPRVTKVLQGDYLVSRSHRFQAENAIFVWDNPARAGEA
;
A
#
# COMPACT_ATOMS: atom_id res chain seq x y z
N MET A 1 15.89 -7.38 25.16
CA MET A 1 15.07 -6.33 25.79
C MET A 1 14.70 -5.35 24.68
N SER A 2 13.46 -5.41 24.17
CA SER A 2 13.02 -4.50 23.12
C SER A 2 12.77 -3.13 23.73
N ASN A 3 13.53 -2.12 23.31
CA ASN A 3 13.18 -0.73 23.57
C ASN A 3 11.85 -0.45 22.85
N ILE A 4 10.75 -0.57 23.59
CA ILE A 4 9.46 0.00 23.20
C ILE A 4 9.72 1.50 23.15
N VAL A 5 9.83 2.04 21.95
CA VAL A 5 9.84 3.50 21.79
C VAL A 5 8.43 3.92 22.15
N GLN A 6 8.31 4.63 23.26
CA GLN A 6 7.08 5.26 23.66
C GLN A 6 6.84 6.41 22.68
N LEU A 7 5.82 6.26 21.84
CA LEU A 7 5.36 7.38 21.00
C LEU A 7 4.85 8.47 21.93
N GLU A 8 5.14 9.72 21.60
CA GLU A 8 4.57 10.89 22.28
C GLU A 8 3.64 11.66 21.32
N PRO A 9 2.50 11.06 20.89
CA PRO A 9 1.62 11.69 19.94
C PRO A 9 0.86 12.87 20.56
N ASP A 10 0.66 13.91 19.76
CA ASP A 10 -0.19 15.05 20.10
C ASP A 10 -1.65 14.76 19.71
N PHE A 11 -2.44 14.30 20.68
CA PHE A 11 -3.85 13.91 20.44
C PHE A 11 -4.74 15.09 20.04
N GLU A 12 -4.40 16.33 20.42
CA GLU A 12 -5.14 17.51 19.97
C GLU A 12 -4.93 17.73 18.47
N LYS A 13 -3.68 17.58 18.00
CA LYS A 13 -3.40 17.61 16.56
C LYS A 13 -4.07 16.48 15.79
N ILE A 14 -4.16 15.26 16.36
CA ILE A 14 -4.92 14.17 15.73
C ILE A 14 -6.39 14.56 15.58
N ALA A 15 -7.01 15.07 16.64
CA ALA A 15 -8.42 15.48 16.63
C ALA A 15 -8.70 16.60 15.61
N VAL A 16 -7.73 17.49 15.36
CA VAL A 16 -7.81 18.53 14.34
C VAL A 16 -7.54 18.00 12.93
N MET A 17 -6.63 17.03 12.77
CA MET A 17 -6.22 16.48 11.49
C MET A 17 -7.29 15.58 10.86
N VAL A 18 -7.91 14.70 11.65
CA VAL A 18 -8.84 13.68 11.14
C VAL A 18 -10.00 14.30 10.34
N PRO A 19 -10.73 15.33 10.83
CA PRO A 19 -11.79 15.97 10.05
C PRO A 19 -11.30 16.64 8.76
N GLN A 20 -10.02 17.01 8.70
CA GLN A 20 -9.44 17.66 7.52
C GLN A 20 -9.01 16.69 6.45
N ILE A 21 -8.69 15.44 6.78
CA ILE A 21 -8.24 14.44 5.80
C ILE A 21 -9.33 13.45 5.41
N PHE A 22 -10.45 13.41 6.11
CA PHE A 22 -11.60 12.62 5.74
C PHE A 22 -12.73 13.47 5.14
N ASP A 23 -13.52 12.86 4.25
CA ASP A 23 -14.83 13.33 3.80
C ASP A 23 -15.83 12.19 4.06
N GLY A 24 -16.61 12.33 5.15
CA GLY A 24 -17.26 11.18 5.77
C GLY A 24 -16.22 10.15 6.20
N ASP A 25 -16.35 8.92 5.69
CA ASP A 25 -15.40 7.83 5.96
C ASP A 25 -14.29 7.74 4.89
N ALA A 26 -14.37 8.51 3.81
CA ALA A 26 -13.41 8.47 2.72
C ALA A 26 -12.17 9.32 3.01
N LEU A 27 -10.98 8.68 3.02
CA LEU A 27 -9.72 9.41 3.10
C LEU A 27 -9.47 10.19 1.80
N LYS A 28 -9.18 11.48 1.95
CA LYS A 28 -8.85 12.40 0.87
C LYS A 28 -7.37 12.31 0.49
N VAL A 29 -7.09 12.68 -0.75
CA VAL A 29 -5.73 12.98 -1.20
C VAL A 29 -5.36 14.38 -0.72
N MET A 30 -4.23 14.50 -0.04
CA MET A 30 -3.76 15.76 0.53
C MET A 30 -2.37 16.11 -0.02
N PRO A 31 -1.98 17.38 -0.16
CA PRO A 31 -0.61 17.69 -0.56
C PRO A 31 0.38 17.20 0.50
N THR A 32 1.58 16.80 0.09
CA THR A 32 2.64 16.38 1.03
C THR A 32 2.92 17.46 2.09
N ALA A 33 2.81 18.73 1.71
CA ALA A 33 2.95 19.88 2.60
C ALA A 33 1.92 19.93 3.75
N PHE A 34 0.73 19.32 3.59
CA PHE A 34 -0.23 19.18 4.68
C PHE A 34 0.32 18.29 5.79
N TYR A 35 0.78 17.09 5.44
CA TYR A 35 1.29 16.13 6.41
C TYR A 35 2.57 16.60 7.09
N ARG A 36 3.42 17.38 6.41
CA ARG A 36 4.66 17.94 6.98
C ARG A 36 4.45 18.88 8.19
N GLN A 37 3.21 19.33 8.44
CA GLN A 37 2.89 20.17 9.59
C GLN A 37 2.80 19.38 10.90
N PHE A 38 2.74 18.05 10.82
CA PHE A 38 2.59 17.16 11.94
C PHE A 38 3.89 16.39 12.19
N ASP A 39 4.24 16.20 13.46
CA ASP A 39 5.36 15.35 13.84
C ASP A 39 5.07 13.86 13.54
N ARG A 40 6.15 13.07 13.56
CA ARG A 40 6.10 11.70 13.08
C ARG A 40 5.27 10.78 13.99
N ASP A 41 5.33 11.02 15.30
CA ASP A 41 4.61 10.25 16.32
C ASP A 41 3.10 10.46 16.15
N THR A 42 2.68 11.71 16.03
CA THR A 42 1.29 12.12 15.80
C THR A 42 0.73 11.50 14.52
N LEU A 43 1.42 11.62 13.39
CA LEU A 43 0.95 11.03 12.12
C LEU A 43 0.93 9.49 12.18
N SER A 44 1.96 8.86 12.78
CA SER A 44 2.03 7.41 12.89
C SER A 44 0.88 6.87 13.73
N MET A 45 0.62 7.51 14.88
CA MET A 45 -0.50 7.16 15.76
C MET A 45 -1.86 7.36 15.07
N MET A 46 -2.06 8.49 14.39
CA MET A 46 -3.29 8.74 13.62
C MET A 46 -3.54 7.61 12.60
N CYS A 47 -2.49 7.20 11.86
CA CYS A 47 -2.59 6.10 10.93
C CYS A 47 -2.94 4.77 11.61
N VAL A 48 -2.32 4.46 12.76
CA VAL A 48 -2.64 3.25 13.56
C VAL A 48 -4.11 3.26 13.99
N MET A 49 -4.58 4.38 14.54
CA MET A 49 -5.96 4.54 15.02
C MET A 49 -6.99 4.49 13.89
N SER A 50 -6.60 4.89 12.68
CA SER A 50 -7.50 4.96 11.52
C SER A 50 -7.37 3.73 10.59
N GLY A 51 -6.55 2.74 10.95
CA GLY A 51 -6.31 1.57 10.10
C GLY A 51 -5.62 1.92 8.77
N LEU A 52 -4.86 3.02 8.73
CA LEU A 52 -4.20 3.52 7.53
C LEU A 52 -2.74 3.09 7.46
N TYR A 53 -2.32 2.75 6.25
CA TYR A 53 -1.02 2.18 5.97
C TYR A 53 -0.19 3.19 5.16
N CYS A 54 -0.78 3.69 4.06
CA CYS A 54 -0.27 4.78 3.24
C CYS A 54 -1.23 5.98 3.31
N LEU A 55 -0.69 7.20 3.28
CA LEU A 55 -1.46 8.43 3.14
C LEU A 55 -1.24 8.98 1.72
N PRO A 56 -2.26 8.95 0.84
CA PRO A 56 -2.08 9.38 -0.54
C PRO A 56 -1.82 10.88 -0.61
N THR A 57 -0.86 11.25 -1.45
CA THR A 57 -0.52 12.64 -1.73
C THR A 57 -0.68 12.97 -3.21
N PHE A 58 -0.95 14.23 -3.55
CA PHE A 58 -1.01 14.65 -4.95
C PHE A 58 0.30 14.33 -5.67
N GLU A 59 1.43 14.55 -5.00
CA GLU A 59 2.75 14.30 -5.56
C GLU A 59 3.02 12.79 -5.76
N LEU A 60 2.56 11.93 -4.84
CA LEU A 60 2.63 10.48 -5.03
C LEU A 60 1.77 10.04 -6.22
N LEU A 61 0.56 10.57 -6.34
CA LEU A 61 -0.34 10.29 -7.44
C LEU A 61 0.28 10.70 -8.78
N ASP A 62 0.90 11.88 -8.87
CA ASP A 62 1.58 12.35 -10.07
C ASP A 62 2.71 11.40 -10.50
N VAL A 63 3.52 10.94 -9.54
CA VAL A 63 4.60 9.97 -9.80
C VAL A 63 4.04 8.63 -10.28
N LEU A 64 3.03 8.08 -9.59
CA LEU A 64 2.41 6.82 -10.00
C LEU A 64 1.73 6.94 -11.36
N ASN A 65 1.08 8.07 -11.63
CA ASN A 65 0.42 8.35 -12.90
C ASN A 65 1.41 8.35 -14.06
N GLN A 66 2.59 8.96 -13.89
CA GLN A 66 3.66 8.89 -14.88
C GLN A 66 4.13 7.45 -15.10
N LEU A 67 4.38 6.69 -14.02
CA LEU A 67 4.80 5.29 -14.12
C LEU A 67 3.74 4.40 -14.81
N ILE A 68 2.45 4.67 -14.64
CA ILE A 68 1.39 3.96 -15.36
C ILE A 68 1.46 4.29 -16.85
N LEU A 69 1.45 5.58 -17.19
CA LEU A 69 1.36 6.06 -18.57
C LEU A 69 2.57 5.69 -19.42
N GLU A 70 3.75 5.51 -18.81
CA GLU A 70 4.96 5.02 -19.49
C GLU A 70 4.75 3.67 -20.20
N VAL A 71 3.91 2.78 -19.67
CA VAL A 71 3.73 1.40 -20.19
C VAL A 71 2.29 1.03 -20.54
N SER A 72 1.32 1.81 -20.05
CA SER A 72 -0.11 1.66 -20.31
C SER A 72 -0.76 3.02 -20.60
N PRO A 73 -0.59 3.55 -21.83
CA PRO A 73 -1.25 4.80 -22.24
C PRO A 73 -2.79 4.71 -22.19
N SER A 74 -3.34 3.51 -22.34
CA SER A 74 -4.76 3.19 -22.20
C SER A 74 -5.27 3.24 -20.75
N ARG A 75 -4.36 3.34 -19.76
CA ARG A 75 -4.64 3.21 -18.33
C ARG A 75 -5.33 1.89 -17.97
N ASN A 76 -4.92 0.79 -18.59
CA ASN A 76 -5.34 -0.54 -18.16
C ASN A 76 -4.59 -0.94 -16.88
N VAL A 77 -5.09 -0.46 -15.74
CA VAL A 77 -4.45 -0.60 -14.44
C VAL A 77 -5.48 -0.92 -13.36
N ILE A 78 -5.07 -1.73 -12.38
CA ILE A 78 -5.84 -1.97 -11.15
C ILE A 78 -4.96 -1.79 -9.92
N GLU A 79 -5.59 -1.46 -8.79
CA GLU A 79 -5.01 -1.58 -7.47
C GLU A 79 -5.45 -2.90 -6.80
N VAL A 80 -4.49 -3.62 -6.21
CA VAL A 80 -4.72 -4.80 -5.39
C VAL A 80 -4.29 -4.52 -3.94
N GLY A 81 -5.03 -5.07 -2.98
CA GLY A 81 -4.81 -4.76 -1.56
C GLY A 81 -5.07 -3.29 -1.24
N ALA A 82 -6.12 -2.73 -1.81
CA ALA A 82 -6.40 -1.29 -1.80
C ALA A 82 -6.76 -0.73 -0.42
N GLY A 83 -7.08 -1.59 0.56
CA GLY A 83 -7.53 -1.17 1.88
C GLY A 83 -8.74 -0.23 1.81
N ASN A 84 -8.58 1.03 2.24
CA ASN A 84 -9.66 2.02 2.17
C ASN A 84 -9.93 2.60 0.76
N GLY A 85 -9.11 2.24 -0.23
CA GLY A 85 -9.23 2.66 -1.63
C GLY A 85 -8.78 4.09 -1.92
N ALA A 86 -8.15 4.79 -0.97
CA ALA A 86 -7.84 6.21 -1.18
C ALA A 86 -6.82 6.45 -2.30
N LEU A 87 -5.86 5.53 -2.48
CA LEU A 87 -4.86 5.63 -3.55
C LEU A 87 -5.50 5.40 -4.93
N GLY A 88 -6.18 4.27 -5.13
CA GLY A 88 -6.83 3.96 -6.40
C GLY A 88 -7.94 4.93 -6.78
N ARG A 89 -8.72 5.42 -5.81
CA ARG A 89 -9.73 6.46 -6.05
C ARG A 89 -9.09 7.76 -6.54
N GLY A 90 -7.97 8.15 -5.94
CA GLY A 90 -7.19 9.30 -6.37
C GLY A 90 -6.61 9.14 -7.78
N LEU A 91 -6.25 7.93 -8.18
CA LEU A 91 -5.77 7.61 -9.53
C LEU A 91 -6.89 7.37 -10.55
N GLY A 92 -8.14 7.23 -10.09
CA GLY A 92 -9.29 6.88 -10.93
C GLY A 92 -9.22 5.48 -11.52
N ILE A 93 -8.76 4.49 -10.74
CA ILE A 93 -8.54 3.11 -11.20
C ILE A 93 -9.40 2.11 -10.40
N THR A 94 -9.62 0.93 -10.95
CA THR A 94 -10.33 -0.16 -10.25
C THR A 94 -9.53 -0.60 -9.03
N MET A 95 -10.21 -0.78 -7.89
CA MET A 95 -9.60 -1.14 -6.61
C MET A 95 -10.15 -2.46 -6.11
N THR A 96 -9.27 -3.36 -5.69
CA THR A 96 -9.63 -4.66 -5.13
C THR A 96 -8.92 -4.93 -3.82
N ASP A 97 -9.59 -5.62 -2.91
CA ASP A 97 -9.00 -6.11 -1.65
C ASP A 97 -9.72 -7.39 -1.21
N ASN A 98 -9.01 -8.30 -0.54
CA ASN A 98 -9.60 -9.57 -0.09
C ASN A 98 -10.38 -9.46 1.24
N TYR A 99 -10.39 -8.27 1.85
CA TYR A 99 -11.11 -7.96 3.08
C TYR A 99 -10.63 -8.78 4.29
N VAL A 100 -9.38 -9.24 4.28
CA VAL A 100 -8.84 -10.12 5.34
C VAL A 100 -8.95 -9.51 6.74
N GLN A 101 -8.90 -8.18 6.87
CA GLN A 101 -9.02 -7.51 8.17
C GLN A 101 -10.45 -7.40 8.71
N THR A 102 -11.46 -7.88 7.97
CA THR A 102 -12.83 -8.04 8.49
C THR A 102 -13.04 -9.36 9.23
N ARG A 103 -12.09 -10.30 9.11
CA ARG A 103 -12.23 -11.63 9.73
C ARG A 103 -12.05 -11.53 11.26
N PRO A 104 -12.89 -12.20 12.07
CA PRO A 104 -12.86 -12.05 13.54
C PRO A 104 -11.51 -12.36 14.18
N GLU A 105 -10.78 -13.35 13.68
CA GLU A 105 -9.46 -13.73 14.18
C GLU A 105 -8.39 -12.67 13.89
N VAL A 106 -8.50 -11.98 12.75
CA VAL A 106 -7.60 -10.90 12.36
C VAL A 106 -7.90 -9.64 13.16
N ILE A 107 -9.18 -9.29 13.34
CA ILE A 107 -9.60 -8.19 14.22
C ILE A 107 -9.05 -8.40 15.63
N LYS A 108 -9.23 -9.59 16.20
CA LYS A 108 -8.73 -9.91 17.54
C LYS A 108 -7.20 -9.83 17.64
N ALA A 109 -6.48 -10.18 16.57
CA ALA A 109 -5.03 -10.04 16.52
C ALA A 109 -4.60 -8.56 16.48
N LEU A 110 -5.31 -7.73 15.70
CA LEU A 110 -5.08 -6.29 15.59
C LEU A 110 -5.40 -5.55 16.90
N GLU A 111 -6.51 -5.88 17.56
CA GLU A 111 -6.88 -5.33 18.87
C GLU A 111 -5.80 -5.59 19.93
N LYS A 112 -5.24 -6.82 19.95
CA LYS A 112 -4.12 -7.17 20.84
C LYS A 112 -2.85 -6.37 20.53
N ALA A 113 -2.65 -6.04 19.25
CA ALA A 113 -1.56 -5.18 18.80
C ALA A 113 -1.88 -3.68 18.93
N GLN A 114 -3.05 -3.30 19.47
CA GLN A 114 -3.54 -1.94 19.56
C GLN A 114 -3.60 -1.23 18.19
N HIS A 115 -3.91 -1.98 17.14
CA HIS A 115 -4.14 -1.48 15.79
C HIS A 115 -5.63 -1.52 15.46
N SER A 116 -6.12 -0.48 14.79
CA SER A 116 -7.45 -0.53 14.18
C SER A 116 -7.41 -1.36 12.89
N PRO A 117 -8.44 -2.17 12.61
CA PRO A 117 -8.59 -2.79 11.30
C PRO A 117 -8.81 -1.72 10.23
N VAL A 118 -8.43 -2.06 9.00
CA VAL A 118 -8.75 -1.25 7.83
C VAL A 118 -10.27 -1.13 7.69
N TRP A 119 -10.74 0.10 7.49
CA TRP A 119 -12.07 0.36 6.99
C TRP A 119 -12.05 0.36 5.46
N TYR A 120 -12.72 -0.62 4.85
CA TYR A 120 -12.77 -0.78 3.40
C TYR A 120 -13.77 0.19 2.79
N GLY A 121 -13.33 0.94 1.78
CA GLY A 121 -14.19 1.88 1.07
C GLY A 121 -15.32 1.16 0.33
N PRO A 122 -16.52 1.76 0.21
CA PRO A 122 -17.68 1.11 -0.42
C PRO A 122 -17.50 0.82 -1.93
N ASP A 123 -16.53 1.46 -2.56
CA ASP A 123 -16.11 1.30 -3.95
C ASP A 123 -14.91 0.35 -4.13
N VAL A 124 -14.36 -0.20 -3.05
CA VAL A 124 -13.32 -1.23 -3.09
C VAL A 124 -13.99 -2.59 -3.29
N LEU A 125 -13.70 -3.25 -4.41
CA LEU A 125 -14.30 -4.54 -4.73
C LEU A 125 -13.66 -5.64 -3.88
N GLN A 126 -14.50 -6.44 -3.21
CA GLN A 126 -14.01 -7.60 -2.47
C GLN A 126 -13.57 -8.71 -3.44
N MET A 127 -12.26 -8.81 -3.68
CA MET A 127 -11.66 -9.78 -4.59
C MET A 127 -10.20 -10.03 -4.20
N ASP A 128 -9.77 -11.29 -4.24
CA ASP A 128 -8.36 -11.64 -4.09
C ASP A 128 -7.51 -10.96 -5.18
N GLY A 129 -6.31 -10.48 -4.81
CA GLY A 129 -5.48 -9.71 -5.73
C GLY A 129 -5.00 -10.52 -6.93
N ASN A 130 -4.63 -11.79 -6.75
CA ASN A 130 -4.24 -12.66 -7.86
C ASN A 130 -5.44 -12.97 -8.76
N ALA A 131 -6.61 -13.23 -8.17
CA ALA A 131 -7.86 -13.43 -8.91
C ALA A 131 -8.29 -12.17 -9.70
N ALA A 132 -8.09 -10.98 -9.13
CA ALA A 132 -8.36 -9.71 -9.80
C ALA A 132 -7.49 -9.53 -11.05
N VAL A 133 -6.20 -9.88 -10.97
CA VAL A 133 -5.30 -9.85 -12.12
C VAL A 133 -5.77 -10.82 -13.22
N ASP A 134 -6.25 -12.02 -12.86
CA ASP A 134 -6.80 -12.97 -13.83
C ASP A 134 -8.11 -12.51 -14.46
N HIS A 135 -8.97 -11.84 -13.68
CA HIS A 135 -10.25 -11.33 -14.14
C HIS A 135 -10.10 -10.12 -15.07
N TYR A 136 -9.40 -9.08 -14.60
CA TYR A 136 -9.30 -7.80 -15.31
C TYR A 136 -8.21 -7.78 -16.39
N LYS A 137 -7.23 -8.70 -16.32
CA LYS A 137 -6.08 -8.75 -17.24
C LYS A 137 -5.40 -7.38 -17.42
N PRO A 138 -4.99 -6.73 -16.31
CA PRO A 138 -4.41 -5.40 -16.37
C PRO A 138 -3.02 -5.42 -17.03
N GLU A 139 -2.62 -4.28 -17.60
CA GLU A 139 -1.24 -4.06 -18.03
C GLU A 139 -0.35 -3.65 -16.86
N VAL A 140 -0.91 -2.92 -15.89
CA VAL A 140 -0.22 -2.46 -14.68
C VAL A 140 -0.97 -2.87 -13.43
N VAL A 141 -0.26 -3.36 -12.43
CA VAL A 141 -0.81 -3.61 -11.09
C VAL A 141 -0.09 -2.74 -10.08
N ILE A 142 -0.84 -2.12 -9.19
CA ILE A 142 -0.33 -1.31 -8.08
C ILE A 142 -0.80 -1.92 -6.76
N GLY A 143 0.04 -1.90 -5.73
CA GLY A 143 -0.37 -2.17 -4.36
C GLY A 143 0.41 -1.32 -3.35
N ALA A 144 -0.25 -0.85 -2.29
CA ALA A 144 0.38 -0.09 -1.21
C ALA A 144 0.40 -0.92 0.08
N TRP A 145 1.58 -1.12 0.68
CA TRP A 145 1.75 -1.98 1.87
C TRP A 145 1.22 -3.42 1.71
N VAL A 146 1.20 -3.91 0.47
CA VAL A 146 0.83 -5.30 0.17
C VAL A 146 1.92 -6.30 0.57
N SER A 147 1.49 -7.33 1.29
CA SER A 147 2.34 -8.46 1.68
C SER A 147 2.40 -9.51 0.58
N HIS A 148 3.59 -10.09 0.36
CA HIS A 148 3.73 -11.28 -0.48
C HIS A 148 3.27 -12.53 0.29
N ARG A 149 2.89 -13.58 -0.43
CA ARG A 149 2.54 -14.87 0.16
C ARG A 149 3.75 -15.50 0.84
N HIS A 150 3.58 -16.02 2.06
CA HIS A 150 4.65 -16.76 2.74
C HIS A 150 5.02 -18.03 1.95
N ASP A 151 6.31 -18.30 1.81
CA ASP A 151 6.84 -19.54 1.24
C ASP A 151 7.44 -20.40 2.37
N PRO A 152 6.88 -21.58 2.67
CA PRO A 152 7.41 -22.45 3.73
C PRO A 152 8.81 -23.01 3.43
N ASN A 153 9.25 -22.99 2.17
CA ASN A 153 10.61 -23.39 1.79
C ASN A 153 11.64 -22.26 1.97
N HIS A 154 11.17 -21.01 2.08
CA HIS A 154 11.99 -19.81 2.25
C HIS A 154 11.45 -18.91 3.38
N PRO A 155 11.32 -19.43 4.61
CA PRO A 155 10.69 -18.70 5.72
C PRO A 155 11.45 -17.42 6.12
N GLU A 156 12.74 -17.32 5.80
CA GLU A 156 13.58 -16.15 6.02
C GLU A 156 13.12 -14.91 5.24
N LEU A 157 12.38 -15.09 4.14
CA LEU A 157 11.83 -13.99 3.34
C LEU A 157 10.57 -13.38 3.97
N GLY A 158 9.98 -14.06 4.96
CA GLY A 158 8.78 -13.61 5.67
C GLY A 158 7.51 -13.82 4.85
N GLY A 159 6.71 -12.76 4.72
CA GLY A 159 5.43 -12.80 4.01
C GLY A 159 4.21 -13.03 4.90
N ASN A 160 3.04 -13.08 4.28
CA ASN A 160 1.79 -13.31 4.97
C ASN A 160 1.64 -14.80 5.32
N ILE A 161 1.81 -15.12 6.61
CA ILE A 161 1.78 -16.48 7.15
C ILE A 161 0.41 -17.16 7.07
N GLN A 162 -0.67 -16.41 6.83
CA GLN A 162 -2.01 -16.97 6.64
C GLN A 162 -2.25 -17.41 5.20
N GLY A 163 -1.27 -17.25 4.30
CA GLY A 163 -1.38 -17.60 2.88
C GLY A 163 -2.14 -16.58 2.03
N GLU A 164 -2.65 -15.50 2.65
CA GLU A 164 -3.48 -14.45 2.03
C GLU A 164 -2.64 -13.33 1.39
N GLY A 165 -1.33 -13.53 1.27
CA GLY A 165 -0.44 -12.59 0.59
C GLY A 165 -0.49 -12.81 -0.92
N LEU A 166 -0.05 -11.80 -1.66
CA LEU A 166 -0.01 -11.88 -3.12
C LEU A 166 1.06 -12.88 -3.58
N ASP A 167 0.70 -13.72 -4.55
CA ASP A 167 1.66 -14.43 -5.39
C ASP A 167 2.21 -13.45 -6.43
N GLU A 168 3.23 -12.69 -6.03
CA GLU A 168 3.80 -11.61 -6.85
C GLU A 168 4.54 -12.14 -8.09
N GLU A 169 5.05 -13.38 -8.05
CA GLU A 169 5.61 -14.06 -9.22
C GLU A 169 4.52 -14.28 -10.27
N ALA A 170 3.36 -14.81 -9.85
CA ALA A 170 2.22 -15.00 -10.75
C ALA A 170 1.70 -13.66 -11.30
N ILE A 171 1.66 -12.60 -10.50
CA ILE A 171 1.27 -11.26 -10.97
C ILE A 171 2.27 -10.77 -12.03
N LEU A 172 3.57 -10.77 -11.72
CA LEU A 172 4.60 -10.25 -12.62
C LEU A 172 4.61 -10.97 -13.96
N SER A 173 4.32 -12.28 -13.99
CA SER A 173 4.21 -13.06 -15.23
C SER A 173 3.06 -12.61 -16.16
N LYS A 174 2.04 -11.92 -15.63
CA LYS A 174 0.81 -11.57 -16.33
C LYS A 174 0.74 -10.10 -16.74
N VAL A 175 1.52 -9.22 -16.13
CA VAL A 175 1.43 -7.77 -16.32
C VAL A 175 2.69 -7.21 -17.00
N LYS A 176 2.60 -6.04 -17.61
CA LYS A 176 3.77 -5.31 -18.12
C LYS A 176 4.57 -4.68 -16.99
N ARG A 177 3.88 -4.21 -15.94
CA ARG A 177 4.51 -3.54 -14.79
C ARG A 177 3.78 -3.85 -13.49
N TYR A 178 4.53 -4.16 -12.46
CA TYR A 178 4.05 -4.24 -11.08
C TYR A 178 4.70 -3.12 -10.25
N ILE A 179 3.90 -2.40 -9.48
CA ILE A 179 4.34 -1.27 -8.65
C ILE A 179 3.92 -1.51 -7.20
N VAL A 180 4.87 -1.42 -6.28
CA VAL A 180 4.59 -1.46 -4.85
C VAL A 180 4.98 -0.14 -4.20
N VAL A 181 4.01 0.53 -3.59
CA VAL A 181 4.28 1.64 -2.66
C VAL A 181 4.63 1.03 -1.31
N GLY A 182 5.81 1.42 -0.84
CA GLY A 182 6.78 0.52 -0.26
C GLY A 182 7.72 1.19 0.76
N ASN A 183 8.45 0.40 1.54
CA ASN A 183 9.63 0.79 2.30
C ASN A 183 10.56 -0.41 2.32
N LYS A 184 11.86 -0.10 2.42
CA LYS A 184 12.90 -1.11 2.37
C LYS A 184 12.85 -2.05 3.57
N HIS A 185 12.43 -1.56 4.74
CA HIS A 185 12.29 -2.38 5.94
C HIS A 185 11.29 -3.55 5.81
N GLN A 186 10.06 -3.30 5.37
CA GLN A 186 9.01 -4.33 5.26
C GLN A 186 9.01 -5.07 3.93
N HIS A 187 9.41 -4.41 2.84
CA HIS A 187 9.30 -4.97 1.49
C HIS A 187 10.65 -5.35 0.87
N GLY A 188 11.77 -5.08 1.55
CA GLY A 188 13.12 -5.37 1.04
C GLY A 188 13.45 -6.86 0.94
N ASN A 189 12.68 -7.74 1.59
CA ASN A 189 12.88 -9.20 1.55
C ASN A 189 11.88 -9.92 0.64
N LYS A 190 11.10 -9.21 -0.20
CA LYS A 190 10.20 -9.88 -1.15
C LYS A 190 10.98 -10.81 -2.08
N PRO A 191 10.46 -12.02 -2.41
CA PRO A 191 11.11 -12.94 -3.35
C PRO A 191 11.44 -12.30 -4.70
N ILE A 192 10.61 -11.35 -5.14
CA ILE A 192 10.78 -10.66 -6.42
C ILE A 192 11.82 -9.53 -6.39
N MET A 193 12.36 -9.14 -5.23
CA MET A 193 13.28 -7.99 -5.10
C MET A 193 14.50 -8.04 -6.02
N PRO A 194 15.17 -9.19 -6.28
CA PRO A 194 16.30 -9.24 -7.20
C PRO A 194 15.99 -8.79 -8.63
N ARG A 195 14.70 -8.71 -9.01
CA ARG A 195 14.24 -8.27 -10.34
C ARG A 195 13.71 -6.84 -10.37
N VAL A 196 13.87 -6.08 -9.29
CA VAL A 196 13.41 -4.68 -9.24
C VAL A 196 14.13 -3.86 -10.31
N THR A 197 13.38 -3.14 -11.14
CA THR A 197 13.93 -2.35 -12.25
C THR A 197 14.10 -0.89 -11.88
N LYS A 198 13.26 -0.37 -10.98
CA LYS A 198 13.32 1.01 -10.51
C LYS A 198 12.94 1.09 -9.04
N VAL A 199 13.67 1.92 -8.30
CA VAL A 199 13.34 2.30 -6.92
C VAL A 199 13.31 3.81 -6.84
N LEU A 200 12.16 4.38 -6.51
CA LEU A 200 12.00 5.82 -6.32
C LEU A 200 11.82 6.09 -4.83
N GLN A 201 12.44 7.15 -4.33
CA GLN A 201 12.20 7.66 -2.98
C GLN A 201 11.85 9.14 -3.07
N GLY A 202 11.12 9.64 -2.09
CA GLY A 202 10.83 11.05 -1.98
C GLY A 202 9.87 11.35 -0.85
N ASP A 203 9.82 12.61 -0.47
CA ASP A 203 9.02 13.08 0.65
C ASP A 203 7.51 12.94 0.43
N TYR A 204 7.10 12.72 -0.84
CA TYR A 204 5.71 12.44 -1.22
C TYR A 204 5.18 11.11 -0.67
N LEU A 205 6.06 10.24 -0.17
CA LEU A 205 5.70 8.94 0.40
C LEU A 205 5.39 9.06 1.90
N VAL A 206 4.16 9.42 2.25
CA VAL A 206 3.73 9.51 3.65
C VAL A 206 3.04 8.21 4.08
N SER A 207 3.41 7.70 5.26
CA SER A 207 2.92 6.39 5.73
C SER A 207 2.73 6.33 7.25
N ARG A 208 2.22 5.20 7.73
CA ARG A 208 2.22 4.83 9.16
C ARG A 208 3.62 4.59 9.73
N SER A 209 4.63 4.32 8.90
CA SER A 209 5.98 3.98 9.36
C SER A 209 6.55 5.09 10.24
N HIS A 210 6.81 4.76 11.50
CA HIS A 210 7.40 5.69 12.45
C HIS A 210 8.91 5.80 12.25
N ARG A 211 9.62 4.69 12.48
CA ARG A 211 11.10 4.63 12.45
C ARG A 211 11.70 4.59 11.04
N PHE A 212 10.96 4.08 10.06
CA PHE A 212 11.50 3.78 8.72
C PHE A 212 10.85 4.65 7.64
N GLN A 213 10.36 5.84 8.00
CA GLN A 213 9.76 6.79 7.05
C GLN A 213 10.74 7.20 5.93
N ALA A 214 12.02 7.39 6.25
CA ALA A 214 13.06 7.69 5.27
C ALA A 214 13.39 6.50 4.33
N GLU A 215 12.95 5.29 4.68
CA GLU A 215 13.09 4.10 3.84
C GLU A 215 11.90 3.87 2.93
N ASN A 216 10.85 4.71 3.02
CA ASN A 216 9.75 4.63 2.08
C ASN A 216 10.27 4.78 0.64
N ALA A 217 9.74 3.95 -0.23
CA ALA A 217 10.10 3.84 -1.62
C ALA A 217 8.91 3.37 -2.48
N ILE A 218 8.96 3.65 -3.77
CA ILE A 218 8.17 2.98 -4.80
C ILE A 218 9.10 1.96 -5.45
N PHE A 219 8.71 0.69 -5.42
CA PHE A 219 9.41 -0.38 -6.12
C PHE A 219 8.66 -0.70 -7.41
N VAL A 220 9.38 -0.78 -8.52
CA VAL A 220 8.83 -1.08 -9.83
C VAL A 220 9.53 -2.31 -10.40
N TRP A 221 8.73 -3.22 -10.95
CA TRP A 221 9.18 -4.37 -11.72
C TRP A 221 8.55 -4.31 -13.10
N ASP A 222 9.40 -4.20 -14.12
CA ASP A 222 8.98 -4.34 -15.51
C ASP A 222 9.12 -5.79 -15.96
N ASN A 223 8.13 -6.26 -16.71
CA ASN A 223 8.19 -7.56 -17.37
C ASN A 223 8.60 -7.36 -18.85
N PRO A 224 9.87 -7.62 -19.21
CA PRO A 224 10.34 -7.43 -20.58
C PRO A 224 9.67 -8.38 -21.58
N ALA A 225 9.16 -9.53 -21.12
CA ALA A 225 8.47 -10.48 -22.01
C ALA A 225 7.14 -9.94 -22.53
N ARG A 226 6.57 -8.92 -21.87
CA ARG A 226 5.31 -8.26 -22.28
C ARG A 226 5.54 -6.85 -22.82
N ALA A 227 6.80 -6.45 -23.00
CA ALA A 227 7.14 -5.16 -23.61
C ALA A 227 6.70 -5.16 -25.08
N GLY A 228 5.80 -4.25 -25.46
CA GLY A 228 5.34 -4.08 -26.84
C GLY A 228 4.06 -4.84 -27.22
N GLU A 229 3.45 -5.59 -26.32
CA GLU A 229 2.06 -6.05 -26.50
C GLU A 229 1.15 -4.81 -26.48
N ALA A 230 0.28 -4.61 -27.47
CA ALA A 230 -0.63 -3.46 -27.58
C ALA A 230 -2.09 -3.90 -27.40
#